data_AF-A0A034VYE9-F1
#
_entry.id   AF-A0A034VYE9-F1
#
_cell.length_a   1.000
_cell.length_b   1.000
_cell.length_c   1.000
_cell.angle_alpha   90.00
_cell.angle_beta   90.00
_cell.angle_gamma   90.00
#
_symmetry.space_group_name_H-M   'P 1'
#
loop_
_entity.id
_entity.type
_entity.pdbx_description
1 polymer ?
#
loop_
_entity_poly.entity_id
_entity_poly.type
_entity_poly.pdbx_seq_one_letter_code
_entity_poly.pdbx_strand_id
1 'polypeptide(L)'
;MSDAYEFAAKGKLKLKNDSQHKKKKKSKHKHKDKEREKVSLQTSINESLEEKVTSNAAPKLTKAELAFKQQQEKMRNKRIMEKASTTHKERVEKFNEHLDSLTEHFDIPKVSWTK
;
A
#
# COMPACT_ATOMS: atom_id res chain seq x y z
N MET A 1 5.35 19.66 -42.62
CA MET A 1 5.14 19.72 -41.16
C MET A 1 3.85 18.99 -40.86
N SER A 2 3.90 17.86 -40.14
CA SER A 2 2.71 17.09 -39.76
C SER A 2 1.98 17.78 -38.61
N ASP A 3 0.65 17.86 -38.70
CA ASP A 3 -0.21 18.51 -37.70
C ASP A 3 -0.32 17.65 -36.43
N ALA A 4 -0.07 18.24 -35.26
CA ALA A 4 -0.04 17.57 -33.97
C ALA A 4 -1.40 16.99 -33.53
N TYR A 5 -2.49 17.34 -34.21
CA TYR A 5 -3.86 16.94 -33.87
C TYR A 5 -4.51 15.94 -34.83
N GLU A 6 -3.75 15.40 -35.79
CA GLU A 6 -4.27 14.46 -36.80
C GLU A 6 -4.89 13.20 -36.17
N PHE A 7 -4.40 12.75 -35.02
CA PHE A 7 -4.86 11.54 -34.32
C PHE A 7 -5.92 11.78 -33.23
N ALA A 8 -6.40 13.02 -33.04
CA ALA A 8 -7.37 13.31 -31.99
C ALA A 8 -8.77 12.75 -32.35
N ALA A 9 -9.38 12.01 -31.42
CA ALA A 9 -10.72 11.47 -31.60
C ALA A 9 -11.79 12.58 -31.58
N LYS A 10 -12.37 12.89 -32.75
CA LYS A 10 -13.32 14.02 -32.95
C LYS A 10 -14.78 13.72 -32.54
N GLY A 11 -15.02 12.62 -31.82
CA GLY A 11 -16.37 12.12 -31.49
C GLY A 11 -16.83 12.43 -30.06
N LYS A 12 -18.15 12.53 -29.85
CA LYS A 12 -18.76 12.73 -28.52
C LYS A 12 -18.50 11.51 -27.62
N LEU A 13 -17.83 11.74 -26.48
CA LEU A 13 -17.50 10.72 -25.48
C LEU A 13 -18.78 10.08 -24.91
N LYS A 14 -18.94 8.76 -25.08
CA LYS A 14 -20.04 7.98 -24.53
C LYS A 14 -19.66 7.45 -23.15
N LEU A 15 -20.22 8.06 -22.10
CA LEU A 15 -20.06 7.60 -20.73
C LEU A 15 -21.05 6.46 -20.45
N LYS A 16 -20.59 5.44 -19.72
CA LYS A 16 -21.29 4.16 -19.52
C LYS A 16 -22.67 4.27 -18.84
N ASN A 17 -23.03 5.44 -18.31
CA ASN A 17 -24.29 5.68 -17.59
C ASN A 17 -25.21 6.70 -18.29
N ASP A 18 -24.91 7.17 -19.50
CA ASP A 18 -25.67 8.23 -20.17
C ASP A 18 -26.91 7.72 -20.94
N SER A 19 -27.54 6.65 -20.43
CA SER A 19 -28.83 6.17 -20.89
C SER A 19 -29.93 6.78 -20.02
N GLN A 20 -30.66 7.75 -20.58
CA GLN A 20 -31.90 8.26 -20.00
C GLN A 20 -32.91 7.12 -19.85
N HIS A 21 -32.95 6.49 -18.68
CA HIS A 21 -33.89 5.41 -18.37
C HIS A 21 -35.19 5.96 -17.79
N LYS A 22 -36.26 5.97 -18.62
CA LYS A 22 -37.64 6.09 -18.16
C LYS A 22 -37.97 4.96 -17.17
N LYS A 23 -38.29 5.30 -15.92
CA LYS A 23 -38.65 4.33 -14.87
C LYS A 23 -40.11 3.87 -15.04
N LYS A 24 -40.34 2.61 -15.43
CA LYS A 24 -41.60 1.89 -15.17
C LYS A 24 -41.43 0.96 -13.96
N LYS A 25 -42.32 1.10 -12.97
CA LYS A 25 -42.39 0.29 -11.74
C LYS A 25 -42.80 -1.17 -12.07
N LYS A 26 -42.04 -2.14 -11.59
CA LYS A 26 -42.54 -3.47 -11.18
C LYS A 26 -41.68 -4.01 -10.02
N SER A 27 -42.33 -4.22 -8.90
CA SER A 27 -41.75 -4.55 -7.60
C SER A 27 -41.63 -6.07 -7.41
N LYS A 28 -40.72 -6.44 -6.50
CA LYS A 28 -40.57 -7.71 -5.77
C LYS A 28 -39.74 -8.86 -6.37
N HIS A 29 -39.73 -9.15 -7.67
CA HIS A 29 -38.81 -10.21 -8.19
C HIS A 29 -37.35 -9.74 -8.39
N LYS A 30 -37.16 -8.42 -8.48
CA LYS A 30 -35.86 -7.80 -8.84
C LYS A 30 -34.82 -7.77 -7.71
N HIS A 31 -35.18 -8.13 -6.47
CA HIS A 31 -34.24 -8.07 -5.33
C HIS A 31 -33.38 -9.34 -5.21
N LYS A 32 -33.95 -10.51 -5.54
CA LYS A 32 -33.26 -11.80 -5.44
C LYS A 32 -32.25 -12.00 -6.59
N ASP A 33 -32.59 -11.54 -7.79
CA ASP A 33 -31.66 -11.55 -8.94
C ASP A 33 -30.54 -10.52 -8.78
N LYS A 34 -30.81 -9.36 -8.15
CA LYS A 34 -29.77 -8.36 -7.88
C LYS A 34 -28.72 -8.85 -6.88
N GLU A 35 -29.08 -9.67 -5.91
CA GLU A 35 -28.09 -10.25 -4.99
C GLU A 35 -27.24 -11.32 -5.67
N ARG A 36 -27.86 -12.21 -6.47
CA ARG A 36 -27.10 -13.22 -7.24
C ARG A 36 -26.19 -12.57 -8.28
N GLU A 37 -26.64 -11.50 -8.93
CA GLU A 37 -25.84 -10.72 -9.87
C GLU A 37 -24.71 -9.97 -9.15
N LYS A 38 -24.94 -9.39 -7.96
CA LYS A 38 -23.87 -8.76 -7.16
C LYS A 38 -22.82 -9.75 -6.67
N VAL A 39 -23.24 -10.93 -6.23
CA VAL A 39 -22.32 -11.99 -5.79
C VAL A 39 -21.54 -12.53 -6.98
N SER A 40 -22.21 -12.78 -8.12
CA SER A 40 -21.53 -13.18 -9.36
C SER A 40 -20.54 -12.12 -9.84
N LEU A 41 -20.94 -10.83 -9.84
CA LEU A 41 -20.04 -9.73 -10.18
C LEU A 41 -18.88 -9.61 -9.20
N GLN A 42 -19.07 -9.81 -7.90
CA GLN A 42 -17.98 -9.84 -6.92
C GLN A 42 -17.01 -11.01 -7.16
N THR A 43 -17.53 -12.19 -7.47
CA THR A 43 -16.71 -13.36 -7.82
C THR A 43 -15.92 -13.10 -9.11
N SER A 44 -16.56 -12.60 -10.17
CA SER A 44 -15.90 -12.27 -11.44
C SER A 44 -14.90 -11.12 -11.29
N ILE A 45 -15.16 -10.14 -10.43
CA ILE A 45 -14.20 -9.07 -10.11
C ILE A 45 -12.98 -9.65 -9.38
N ASN A 46 -13.16 -10.55 -8.41
CA ASN A 46 -12.05 -11.21 -7.73
C ASN A 46 -11.25 -12.12 -8.69
N GLU A 47 -11.91 -12.89 -9.54
CA GLU A 47 -11.27 -13.79 -10.51
C GLU A 47 -10.51 -13.00 -11.58
N SER A 48 -11.08 -11.89 -12.07
CA SER A 48 -10.39 -10.98 -12.98
C SER A 48 -9.24 -10.20 -12.33
N LEU A 49 -9.28 -9.97 -11.01
CA LEU A 49 -8.16 -9.40 -10.25
C LEU A 49 -7.04 -10.43 -10.05
N GLU A 50 -7.39 -11.70 -9.88
CA GLU A 50 -6.47 -12.83 -9.76
C GLU A 50 -5.70 -13.09 -11.07
N GLU A 51 -6.39 -13.03 -12.22
CA GLU A 51 -5.78 -13.26 -13.55
C GLU A 51 -4.95 -12.06 -14.04
N LYS A 52 -5.38 -10.82 -13.77
CA LYS A 52 -4.69 -9.62 -14.28
C LYS A 52 -3.39 -9.27 -13.54
N VAL A 53 -3.11 -9.93 -12.42
CA VAL A 53 -1.86 -9.80 -11.63
C VAL A 53 -0.71 -10.59 -12.27
N THR A 54 -0.99 -11.52 -13.19
CA THR A 54 0.01 -12.46 -13.71
C THR A 54 0.95 -11.92 -14.79
N SER A 55 0.70 -10.72 -15.35
CA SER A 55 1.56 -10.19 -16.43
C SER A 55 2.46 -9.02 -16.05
N ASN A 56 2.31 -8.38 -14.88
CA ASN A 56 3.19 -7.29 -14.42
C ASN A 56 3.06 -6.89 -12.94
N ALA A 57 2.36 -7.66 -12.09
CA ALA A 57 2.12 -7.24 -10.72
C ALA A 57 3.05 -7.94 -9.72
N ALA A 58 3.52 -7.17 -8.74
CA ALA A 58 4.31 -7.64 -7.61
C ALA A 58 3.73 -8.94 -7.03
N PRO A 59 4.59 -9.86 -6.54
CA PRO A 59 4.15 -11.15 -6.02
C PRO A 59 3.03 -10.99 -4.98
N LYS A 60 2.01 -11.86 -5.06
CA LYS A 60 0.90 -11.90 -4.10
C LYS A 60 1.50 -12.13 -2.70
N LEU A 61 1.37 -11.12 -1.84
CA LEU A 61 1.85 -11.17 -0.46
C LEU A 61 1.15 -12.28 0.32
N THR A 62 1.89 -12.97 1.19
CA THR A 62 1.33 -13.96 2.10
C THR A 62 0.39 -13.32 3.11
N LYS A 63 -0.50 -14.10 3.73
CA LYS A 63 -1.38 -13.61 4.82
C LYS A 63 -0.57 -12.98 5.97
N ALA A 64 0.59 -13.54 6.27
CA ALA A 64 1.50 -13.02 7.30
C ALA A 64 2.10 -11.67 6.88
N GLU A 65 2.54 -11.53 5.64
CA GLU A 65 3.09 -10.28 5.11
C GLU A 65 2.03 -9.16 5.03
N LEU A 66 0.80 -9.51 4.66
CA LEU A 66 -0.34 -8.57 4.68
C LEU A 66 -0.61 -8.06 6.10
N ALA A 67 -0.63 -8.94 7.09
CA ALA A 67 -0.83 -8.57 8.49
C ALA A 67 0.33 -7.69 9.01
N PHE A 68 1.58 -8.03 8.67
CA PHE A 68 2.74 -7.23 9.03
C PHE A 68 2.70 -5.83 8.40
N LYS A 69 2.32 -5.72 7.12
CA LYS A 69 2.18 -4.44 6.42
C LYS A 69 1.12 -3.56 7.06
N GLN A 70 -0.03 -4.11 7.42
CA GLN A 70 -1.08 -3.38 8.14
C GLN A 70 -0.58 -2.86 9.49
N GLN A 71 0.19 -3.67 10.23
CA GLN A 71 0.80 -3.25 11.49
C GLN A 71 1.85 -2.15 11.29
N GLN A 72 2.66 -2.27 10.24
CA GLN A 72 3.66 -1.25 9.88
C GLN A 72 3.00 0.07 9.49
N GLU A 73 1.88 0.04 8.77
CA GLU A 73 1.09 1.23 8.42
C GLU A 73 0.53 1.92 9.66
N LYS A 74 0.02 1.18 10.64
CA LYS A 74 -0.41 1.73 11.94
C LYS A 74 0.74 2.43 12.67
N MET A 75 1.92 1.82 12.67
CA MET A 75 3.11 2.34 13.36
C MET A 75 3.85 3.43 12.56
N ARG A 76 3.54 3.60 11.27
CA ARG A 76 4.22 4.54 10.37
C ARG A 76 4.14 5.96 10.90
N ASN A 77 2.95 6.42 11.30
CA ASN A 77 2.75 7.79 11.75
C ASN A 77 3.58 8.09 13.01
N LYS A 78 3.58 7.18 13.98
CA LYS A 78 4.41 7.27 15.19
C LYS A 78 5.90 7.36 14.82
N ARG A 79 6.38 6.47 13.95
CA ARG A 79 7.78 6.46 13.50
C ARG A 79 8.17 7.71 12.72
N ILE A 80 7.26 8.27 11.93
CA ILE A 80 7.48 9.54 11.22
C ILE A 80 7.64 10.67 12.23
N MET A 81 6.75 10.76 13.24
CA MET A 81 6.85 11.80 14.27
C MET A 81 8.16 11.70 15.07
N GLU A 82 8.56 10.49 15.49
CA GLU A 82 9.81 10.26 16.22
C GLU A 82 11.07 10.59 15.39
N LYS A 83 11.03 10.30 14.08
CA LYS A 83 12.14 10.67 13.19
C LYS A 83 12.19 12.17 12.91
N ALA A 84 11.04 12.82 12.85
CA ALA A 84 10.93 14.25 12.61
C ALA A 84 11.28 15.07 13.86
N SER A 85 11.11 14.52 15.07
CA SER A 85 11.42 15.22 16.32
C SER A 85 12.91 15.38 16.58
N THR A 86 13.77 14.53 15.98
CA THR A 86 15.22 14.57 16.17
C THR A 86 15.93 15.08 14.93
N THR A 87 16.80 16.06 15.11
CA THR A 87 17.67 16.52 14.01
C THR A 87 18.79 15.50 13.77
N HIS A 88 19.43 15.56 12.58
CA HIS A 88 20.59 14.71 12.31
C HIS A 88 21.73 14.97 13.30
N LYS A 89 22.00 16.25 13.60
CA LYS A 89 23.04 16.66 14.55
C LYS A 89 22.80 16.07 15.93
N GLU A 90 21.58 16.20 16.46
CA GLU A 90 21.21 15.64 17.76
C GLU A 90 21.30 14.10 17.79
N ARG A 91 21.02 13.43 16.66
CA ARG A 91 21.19 11.99 16.53
C ARG A 91 22.66 11.57 16.58
N VAL A 92 23.54 12.36 15.94
CA VAL A 92 24.99 12.15 15.99
C VAL A 92 25.53 12.43 17.39
N GLU A 93 25.09 13.49 18.04
CA GLU A 93 25.48 13.82 19.42
C GLU A 93 25.09 12.69 20.37
N LYS A 94 23.83 12.25 20.37
CA LYS A 94 23.39 11.11 21.20
C LYS A 94 24.13 9.81 20.89
N PHE A 95 24.51 9.61 19.63
CA PHE A 95 25.29 8.44 19.24
C PHE A 95 26.72 8.53 19.80
N ASN A 96 27.35 9.69 19.74
CA ASN A 96 28.68 9.91 20.30
C ASN A 96 28.66 9.81 21.83
N GLU A 97 27.69 10.41 22.50
CA GLU A 97 27.47 10.26 23.95
C GLU A 97 27.32 8.79 24.35
N HIS A 98 26.60 8.00 23.54
CA HIS A 98 26.47 6.57 23.78
C HIS A 98 27.80 5.84 23.62
N LEU A 99 28.57 6.12 22.57
CA LEU A 99 29.89 5.52 22.37
C LEU A 99 30.87 5.87 23.48
N ASP A 100 30.87 7.12 23.95
CA ASP A 100 31.71 7.56 25.06
C ASP A 100 31.36 6.85 26.38
N SER A 101 30.09 6.47 26.55
CA SER A 101 29.63 5.71 27.71
C SER A 101 29.96 4.22 27.66
N LEU A 102 30.26 3.68 26.47
CA LEU A 102 30.55 2.26 26.29
C LEU A 102 31.98 1.94 26.77
N THR A 103 32.13 0.77 27.39
CA THR A 103 33.44 0.32 27.84
C THR A 103 34.30 -0.05 26.63
N GLU A 104 35.55 0.42 26.62
CA GLU A 104 36.52 0.05 25.59
C GLU A 104 36.82 -1.47 25.59
N HIS A 105 36.69 -2.10 26.77
CA HIS A 105 36.99 -3.51 26.99
C HIS A 105 35.70 -4.27 27.30
N PHE A 106 35.52 -5.41 26.65
CA PHE A 106 34.34 -6.29 26.82
C PHE A 106 34.57 -7.46 27.79
N ASP A 107 35.77 -7.55 28.37
CA ASP A 107 36.15 -8.61 29.30
C ASP A 107 37.09 -8.06 30.38
N ILE A 108 37.14 -8.75 31.52
CA ILE A 108 37.92 -8.36 32.68
C ILE A 108 39.38 -8.75 32.43
N PRO A 109 40.36 -7.85 32.68
CA PRO A 109 41.76 -8.20 32.53
C PRO A 109 42.14 -9.36 33.46
N LYS A 110 42.95 -10.30 32.95
CA LYS A 110 43.43 -11.44 33.72
C LYS A 110 44.42 -11.00 34.80
N VAL A 111 44.49 -11.74 35.90
CA VAL A 111 45.32 -11.39 37.09
C VAL A 111 46.82 -11.28 36.77
N SER A 112 47.31 -11.94 35.73
CA SER A 112 48.70 -11.82 35.25
C SER A 112 48.89 -10.87 34.07
N TRP A 113 47.86 -10.09 33.70
CA TRP A 113 47.96 -9.11 32.62
C TRP A 113 48.89 -7.97 33.04
N THR A 114 50.14 -8.04 32.59
CA THR A 114 51.08 -6.94 32.61
C THR A 114 51.03 -6.24 31.25
N LYS A 115 51.09 -4.91 31.26
CA LYS A 115 50.94 -4.08 30.06
C LYS A 115 52.13 -4.22 29.11
#